data_AF-A0A964LR79-F1
#
_entry.id   AF-A0A964LR79-F1
#
_cell.length_a   1.000
_cell.length_b   1.000
_cell.length_c   1.000
_cell.angle_alpha   90.00
_cell.angle_beta   90.00
_cell.angle_gamma   90.00
#
_symmetry.space_group_name_H-M   'P 1'
#
loop_
_entity.id
_entity.type
_entity.pdbx_description
1 polymer ?
#
loop_
_entity_poly.entity_id
_entity_poly.type
_entity_poly.pdbx_seq_one_letter_code
_entity_poly.pdbx_strand_id
1 'polypeptide(L)'
;MATTSLKLPDEIKQRAIIAAKKQGITTHAFMVSAIEQAAITAETRAHFVAEATRARSSMLKSGKGYAAGEVHTYLRSRLAGKELTRPKAKSWRD
;
A
#
# COMPACT_ATOMS: atom_id res chain seq x y z
N MET A 1 -10.55 26.69 8.83
CA MET A 1 -10.46 25.65 7.78
C MET A 1 -10.98 26.24 6.48
N ALA A 2 -10.29 26.03 5.36
CA ALA A 2 -10.75 26.49 4.05
C ALA A 2 -11.71 25.45 3.44
N THR A 3 -12.78 25.91 2.80
CA THR A 3 -13.72 25.03 2.09
C THR A 3 -13.26 24.83 0.65
N THR A 4 -13.31 23.59 0.18
CA THR A 4 -13.06 23.25 -1.23
C THR A 4 -14.36 22.72 -1.84
N SER A 5 -14.94 23.47 -2.77
CA SER A 5 -16.16 23.05 -3.48
C SER A 5 -15.83 22.04 -4.57
N LEU A 6 -16.35 20.82 -4.45
CA LEU A 6 -16.18 19.76 -5.44
C LEU A 6 -17.47 19.57 -6.24
N LYS A 7 -17.40 19.75 -7.57
CA LYS A 7 -18.51 19.44 -8.47
C LYS A 7 -18.48 17.95 -8.81
N LEU A 8 -19.51 17.22 -8.39
CA LEU A 8 -19.65 15.79 -8.66
C LEU A 8 -20.62 15.56 -9.82
N PRO A 9 -20.32 14.64 -10.76
CA PRO A 9 -21.32 14.12 -11.66
C PRO A 9 -22.50 13.50 -10.89
N ASP A 10 -23.71 13.64 -11.41
CA ASP A 10 -24.92 13.18 -10.70
C ASP A 10 -24.88 11.69 -10.36
N GLU A 11 -24.34 10.87 -11.26
CA GLU A 11 -24.17 9.43 -11.03
C GLU A 11 -23.29 9.15 -9.80
N ILE A 12 -22.15 9.84 -9.67
CA ILE A 12 -21.22 9.68 -8.54
C ILE A 12 -21.89 10.15 -7.24
N LYS A 13 -22.60 11.27 -7.29
CA LYS A 13 -23.36 11.79 -6.15
C LYS A 13 -24.38 10.77 -5.65
N GLN A 14 -25.17 10.16 -6.55
CA GLN A 14 -26.16 9.15 -6.18
C GLN A 14 -25.52 7.90 -5.58
N ARG A 15 -24.41 7.43 -6.16
CA ARG A 15 -23.67 6.28 -5.61
C ARG A 15 -23.15 6.56 -4.20
N ALA A 16 -22.61 7.75 -3.95
CA ALA A 16 -22.15 8.16 -2.63
C ALA A 16 -23.29 8.22 -1.60
N ILE A 17 -24.46 8.75 -1.98
CA ILE A 17 -25.65 8.79 -1.10
C ILE A 17 -26.09 7.38 -0.71
N ILE A 18 -26.19 6.47 -1.68
CA ILE A 18 -26.60 5.08 -1.44
C ILE A 18 -25.58 4.36 -0.56
N ALA A 19 -24.29 4.52 -0.82
CA ALA A 19 -23.22 3.91 -0.03
C ALA A 19 -23.21 4.43 1.42
N ALA A 20 -23.33 5.75 1.61
CA ALA A 20 -23.40 6.38 2.92
C ALA A 20 -24.61 5.88 3.72
N LYS A 21 -25.78 5.79 3.09
CA LYS A 21 -27.01 5.25 3.71
C LYS A 21 -26.83 3.81 4.18
N LYS A 22 -26.19 2.95 3.38
CA LYS A 22 -25.89 1.56 3.77
C LYS A 22 -24.94 1.46 4.96
N GLN A 23 -24.07 2.45 5.14
CA GLN A 23 -23.11 2.52 6.24
C GLN A 23 -23.66 3.29 7.47
N GLY A 24 -24.87 3.86 7.39
CA GLY A 24 -25.46 4.64 8.47
C GLY A 24 -24.77 5.99 8.72
N ILE A 25 -24.04 6.53 7.74
CA ILE A 25 -23.32 7.81 7.86
C ILE A 25 -23.86 8.86 6.88
N THR A 26 -23.48 10.12 7.08
CA THR A 26 -23.84 11.19 6.14
C THR A 26 -23.05 11.08 4.84
N THR A 27 -23.64 11.54 3.73
CA THR A 27 -22.94 11.58 2.44
C THR A 27 -21.66 12.41 2.51
N HIS A 28 -21.65 13.51 3.28
CA HIS A 28 -20.46 14.32 3.50
C HIS A 28 -19.35 13.52 4.19
N ALA A 29 -19.65 12.85 5.31
CA ALA A 29 -18.67 12.02 6.03
C ALA A 29 -18.11 10.90 5.14
N PHE A 30 -18.99 10.25 4.34
CA PHE A 30 -18.57 9.24 3.38
C PHE A 30 -17.58 9.81 2.35
N MET A 31 -17.85 10.99 1.78
CA MET A 31 -16.98 11.61 0.78
C MET A 31 -15.63 12.03 1.36
N VAL A 32 -15.62 12.60 2.58
CA VAL A 32 -14.37 12.97 3.27
C VAL A 32 -13.52 11.72 3.52
N SER A 33 -14.11 10.66 4.05
CA SER A 33 -13.41 9.39 4.30
C SER A 33 -12.90 8.76 3.01
N ALA A 34 -13.65 8.85 1.91
CA ALA A 34 -13.20 8.35 0.61
C ALA A 34 -11.96 9.10 0.09
N ILE A 35 -11.89 10.43 0.27
CA ILE A 35 -10.72 11.24 -0.11
C ILE A 35 -9.52 10.90 0.79
N GLU A 36 -9.74 10.77 2.09
CA GLU A 36 -8.71 10.37 3.05
C GLU A 36 -8.11 9.00 2.69
N GLN A 37 -8.96 8.01 2.44
CA GLN A 37 -8.50 6.68 2.02
C GLN A 37 -7.74 6.73 0.69
N ALA A 38 -8.18 7.55 -0.27
CA ALA A 38 -7.48 7.72 -1.54
C ALA A 38 -6.09 8.36 -1.34
N ALA A 39 -5.98 9.37 -0.48
CA ALA A 39 -4.71 10.00 -0.14
C ALA A 39 -3.73 9.00 0.52
N ILE A 40 -4.18 8.28 1.55
CA ILE A 40 -3.38 7.24 2.23
C ILE A 40 -2.90 6.18 1.24
N THR A 41 -3.79 5.75 0.33
CA THR A 41 -3.45 4.73 -0.68
C THR A 41 -2.40 5.25 -1.66
N ALA A 42 -2.53 6.50 -2.11
CA ALA A 42 -1.57 7.14 -3.01
C ALA A 42 -0.20 7.30 -2.36
N GLU A 43 -0.15 7.77 -1.11
CA GLU A 43 1.07 7.93 -0.32
C GLU A 43 1.75 6.59 -0.05
N THR A 44 0.99 5.58 0.38
CA THR A 44 1.50 4.23 0.63
C THR A 44 2.10 3.62 -0.63
N ARG A 45 1.43 3.79 -1.77
CA ARG A 45 1.93 3.31 -3.07
C ARG A 45 3.22 4.03 -3.48
N ALA A 46 3.25 5.35 -3.35
CA ALA A 46 4.43 6.14 -3.69
C ALA A 46 5.64 5.73 -2.84
N HIS A 47 5.43 5.55 -1.52
CA HIS A 47 6.46 5.06 -0.61
C HIS A 47 6.94 3.67 -1.00
N PHE A 48 6.03 2.72 -1.25
CA PHE A 48 6.38 1.36 -1.66
C PHE A 48 7.23 1.33 -2.94
N VAL A 49 6.86 2.13 -3.96
CA VAL A 49 7.61 2.21 -5.22
C VAL A 49 8.98 2.84 -5.01
N ALA A 50 9.08 3.88 -4.18
CA ALA A 50 10.36 4.49 -3.83
C ALA A 50 11.30 3.49 -3.14
N GLU A 51 10.79 2.74 -2.15
CA GLU A 51 11.54 1.67 -1.48
C GLU A 51 12.02 0.59 -2.46
N ALA A 52 11.12 0.11 -3.32
CA ALA A 52 11.45 -0.91 -4.32
C ALA A 52 12.54 -0.44 -5.29
N THR A 53 12.47 0.82 -5.72
CA THR A 53 13.47 1.43 -6.61
C THR A 53 14.83 1.54 -5.92
N ARG A 54 14.86 1.99 -4.65
CA ARG A 54 16.09 2.04 -3.85
C ARG A 54 16.69 0.65 -3.63
N ALA A 55 15.86 -0.32 -3.25
CA ALA A 55 16.28 -1.72 -3.05
C ALA A 55 16.87 -2.30 -4.34
N ARG A 56 16.22 -2.08 -5.50
CA ARG A 56 16.74 -2.51 -6.80
C ARG A 56 18.08 -1.87 -7.13
N SER A 57 18.22 -0.56 -6.93
CA SER A 57 19.48 0.15 -7.16
C SER A 57 20.61 -0.42 -6.29
N SER A 58 20.33 -0.67 -5.00
CA SER A 58 21.29 -1.29 -4.07
C SER A 58 21.67 -2.72 -4.47
N MET A 59 20.69 -3.55 -4.85
CA MET A 59 20.90 -4.92 -5.32
C MET A 59 21.77 -4.98 -6.58
N LEU A 60 21.55 -4.05 -7.52
CA LEU A 60 22.35 -3.93 -8.74
C LEU A 60 23.78 -3.47 -8.45
N LYS A 61 23.96 -2.47 -7.57
CA LYS A 61 25.28 -1.95 -7.19
C LYS A 61 26.11 -2.95 -6.40
N SER A 62 25.49 -3.69 -5.49
CA SER A 62 26.18 -4.63 -4.60
C SER A 62 26.38 -6.01 -5.21
N GLY A 63 25.66 -6.37 -6.28
CA GLY A 63 25.64 -7.73 -6.81
C GLY A 63 24.98 -8.75 -5.86
N LYS A 64 24.39 -8.30 -4.75
CA LYS A 64 23.80 -9.16 -3.71
C LYS A 64 22.28 -9.02 -3.69
N GLY A 65 21.60 -10.15 -3.58
CA GLY A 65 20.15 -10.26 -3.52
C GLY A 65 19.70 -11.34 -2.54
N TYR A 66 18.40 -11.40 -2.27
CA TYR A 66 17.83 -12.46 -1.45
C TYR A 66 17.23 -13.53 -2.36
N ALA A 67 17.50 -14.80 -2.07
CA ALA A 67 16.87 -15.90 -2.78
C ALA A 67 15.37 -15.92 -2.48
N ALA A 68 14.52 -15.88 -3.53
CA ALA A 68 13.07 -15.81 -3.38
C ALA A 68 12.50 -16.94 -2.51
N GLY A 69 13.02 -18.17 -2.66
CA GLY A 69 12.62 -19.31 -1.84
C GLY A 69 12.90 -19.12 -0.35
N GLU A 70 14.05 -18.57 0.01
CA GLU A 70 14.40 -18.30 1.42
C GLU A 70 13.52 -17.18 2.00
N VAL A 71 13.23 -16.14 1.22
CA VAL A 71 12.32 -15.06 1.61
C VAL A 71 10.91 -15.60 1.84
N HIS A 72 10.37 -16.39 0.91
CA HIS A 72 9.03 -16.97 1.03
C HIS A 72 8.91 -17.91 2.23
N THR A 73 9.93 -18.72 2.50
CA THR A 73 9.97 -19.60 3.67
C THR A 73 10.01 -18.78 4.95
N TYR A 74 10.90 -17.78 5.04
CA TYR A 74 10.98 -16.89 6.18
C TYR A 74 9.65 -16.17 6.48
N LEU A 75 9.00 -15.62 5.45
CA LEU A 75 7.71 -14.94 5.59
C LEU A 75 6.60 -15.88 6.08
N ARG A 76 6.47 -17.07 5.48
CA ARG A 76 5.47 -18.07 5.90
C ARG A 76 5.69 -18.54 7.34
N SER A 77 6.94 -18.76 7.73
CA SER A 77 7.25 -19.18 9.10
C SER A 77 7.01 -18.09 10.13
N ARG A 78 7.31 -16.83 9.78
CA ARG A 78 6.98 -15.68 10.64
C ARG A 78 5.48 -15.54 10.86
N LEU A 79 4.66 -15.74 9.83
CA LEU A 79 3.20 -15.75 9.94
C LEU A 79 2.70 -16.90 10.83
N ALA A 80 3.41 -18.03 10.85
CA ALA A 80 3.12 -19.17 11.72
C ALA A 80 3.68 -19.02 13.14
N GLY A 81 4.22 -17.86 13.52
CA GLY A 81 4.81 -17.60 14.84
C GLY A 81 6.11 -18.36 15.12
N LYS A 82 6.75 -18.95 14.09
CA LYS A 82 8.03 -19.66 14.24
C LYS A 82 9.19 -18.68 14.11
N GLU A 83 10.13 -18.75 15.05
CA GLU A 83 11.39 -18.02 14.90
C GLU A 83 12.30 -18.71 13.89
N LEU A 84 12.58 -18.00 12.80
CA LEU A 84 13.56 -18.40 11.79
C LEU A 84 14.50 -17.24 11.56
N THR A 85 15.78 -17.55 11.33
CA THR A 85 16.77 -16.53 11.02
C THR A 85 16.41 -15.83 9.72
N ARG A 86 16.49 -14.49 9.73
CA ARG A 86 16.29 -13.69 8.53
C ARG A 86 17.27 -14.13 7.42
N PRO A 87 16.80 -14.32 6.17
CA PRO A 87 17.68 -14.71 5.08
C PRO A 87 18.77 -13.66 4.87
N LYS A 88 19.96 -14.11 4.50
CA LYS A 88 21.10 -13.22 4.21
C LYS A 88 21.17 -12.93 2.72
N ALA A 89 21.58 -11.72 2.36
CA ALA A 89 21.83 -11.40 0.96
C ALA A 89 23.04 -12.18 0.45
N LYS A 90 22.89 -12.85 -0.70
CA LYS A 90 23.90 -13.68 -1.36
C LYS A 90 24.23 -13.09 -2.73
N SER A 91 25.40 -13.40 -3.28
CA SER A 91 25.70 -13.02 -4.66
C SER A 91 24.66 -13.66 -5.58
N TRP A 92 24.09 -12.86 -6.49
CA TRP A 92 23.17 -13.36 -7.52
C TRP A 92 23.74 -13.17 -8.94
N ARG A 93 24.89 -12.51 -9.03
CA ARG A 93 25.71 -12.39 -10.22
C ARG A 93 27.05 -13.06 -9.94
N ASP A 94 27.60 -13.70 -10.96
CA ASP A 94 28.95 -14.27 -10.95
C ASP A 94 30.01 -13.16 -10.91
#